data_AF-A0A8S3S521-F1
#
_entry.id   AF-A0A8S3S521-F1
#
_cell.length_a   1.000
_cell.length_b   1.000
_cell.length_c   1.000
_cell.angle_alpha   90.00
_cell.angle_beta   90.00
_cell.angle_gamma   90.00
#
_symmetry.space_group_name_H-M   'P 1'
#
loop_
_entity.id
_entity.type
_entity.pdbx_description
1 polymer ?
#
loop_
_entity_poly.entity_id
_entity_poly.type
_entity_poly.pdbx_seq_one_letter_code
_entity_poly.pdbx_strand_id
1 'polypeptide(L)'
;MVEKGSRKVILQIVEKRDRKTLLPIIQENVAEGAHINSDCWAAYNTLEKEGFVHKTVNHSKEFKAQDGTCTNEIEGIWGLAKLKIKSMKGVRHERIGDILNEFCYRYRYGFSNGDVFHKFLKDIAIFNEKIKDELKWIKKRHCKLKEKVIDEFCFVEI
;
A
#
# COMPACT_ATOMS: atom_id res chain seq x y z
N MET A 1 7.87 -1.51 1.54
CA MET A 1 7.92 -0.34 2.46
C MET A 1 7.40 -0.76 3.82
N VAL A 2 7.98 -0.26 4.91
CA VAL A 2 7.52 -0.51 6.29
C VAL A 2 7.51 0.82 7.05
N GLU A 3 6.43 1.08 7.79
CA GLU A 3 6.32 2.26 8.66
C GLU A 3 6.89 1.91 10.04
N LYS A 4 7.99 2.58 10.42
CA LYS A 4 8.67 2.35 11.72
C LYS A 4 7.73 2.54 12.90
N GLY A 5 7.89 1.69 13.92
CA GLY A 5 7.06 1.74 15.14
C GLY A 5 5.62 1.26 14.93
N SER A 6 5.29 0.82 13.72
CA SER A 6 4.01 0.20 13.39
C SER A 6 4.23 -1.22 12.87
N ARG A 7 3.14 -1.91 12.49
CA ARG A 7 3.21 -3.14 11.69
C ARG A 7 2.63 -2.95 10.29
N LYS A 8 2.53 -1.71 9.80
CA LYS A 8 2.10 -1.44 8.44
C LYS A 8 3.26 -1.74 7.50
N VAL A 9 3.06 -2.74 6.66
CA VAL A 9 4.02 -3.17 5.64
C VAL A 9 3.31 -3.31 4.30
N ILE A 10 4.03 -2.95 3.25
CA ILE A 10 3.61 -3.09 1.87
C ILE A 10 4.73 -3.80 1.11
N LEU A 11 4.40 -4.95 0.54
CA LEU A 11 5.25 -5.71 -0.37
C LEU A 11 4.50 -5.85 -1.69
N GLN A 12 5.09 -5.36 -2.77
CA GLN A 12 4.46 -5.31 -4.08
C GLN A 12 5.44 -5.81 -5.14
N ILE A 13 4.91 -6.53 -6.12
CA ILE A 13 5.67 -6.91 -7.32
C ILE A 13 5.76 -5.67 -8.21
N VAL A 14 6.97 -5.34 -8.63
CA VAL A 14 7.24 -4.27 -9.58
C VAL A 14 7.87 -4.87 -10.83
N GLU A 15 7.47 -4.39 -12.00
CA GLU A 15 8.02 -4.86 -13.27
C GLU A 15 9.50 -4.44 -13.42
N LYS A 16 9.81 -3.20 -13.02
CA LYS A 16 11.16 -2.61 -13.07
C LYS A 16 11.51 -1.94 -11.75
N ARG A 17 12.80 -1.95 -11.43
CA ARG A 17 13.38 -1.30 -10.24
C ARG A 17 13.98 0.07 -10.56
N ASP A 18 13.35 0.80 -11.47
CA ASP A 18 13.77 2.14 -11.88
C ASP A 18 12.96 3.23 -11.18
N ARG A 19 13.43 4.47 -11.29
CA ARG A 19 12.75 5.64 -10.69
C ARG A 19 11.32 5.81 -11.22
N LYS A 20 11.09 5.60 -12.51
CA LYS A 20 9.80 5.85 -13.16
C LYS A 20 8.72 4.93 -12.59
N THR A 21 9.09 3.70 -12.24
CA THR A 21 8.19 2.75 -11.58
C THR A 21 8.08 2.99 -10.08
N LEU A 22 9.19 3.23 -9.38
CA LEU A 22 9.20 3.26 -7.92
C LEU A 22 8.68 4.57 -7.31
N LEU A 23 8.92 5.72 -7.95
CA LEU A 23 8.53 7.02 -7.40
C LEU A 23 7.01 7.17 -7.22
N PRO A 24 6.15 6.85 -8.22
CA PRO A 24 4.71 6.93 -8.04
C PRO A 24 4.20 6.01 -6.91
N ILE A 25 4.77 4.82 -6.78
CA ILE A 25 4.42 3.87 -5.72
C ILE A 25 4.78 4.45 -4.35
N ILE A 26 5.93 5.12 -4.23
CA ILE A 26 6.32 5.79 -2.98
C ILE A 26 5.35 6.93 -2.66
N GLN A 27 5.03 7.79 -3.62
CA GLN A 27 4.12 8.92 -3.43
C GLN A 27 2.68 8.51 -3.06
N GLU A 28 2.21 7.37 -3.58
CA GLU A 28 0.89 6.82 -3.23
C GLU A 28 0.84 6.29 -1.79
N ASN A 29 1.96 5.76 -1.27
CA ASN A 29 1.98 4.99 -0.03
C ASN A 29 2.69 5.69 1.14
N VAL A 30 3.43 6.76 0.86
CA VAL A 30 4.21 7.51 1.84
C VAL A 30 3.72 8.95 1.85
N ALA A 31 3.38 9.44 3.04
CA ALA A 31 2.96 10.83 3.20
C ALA A 31 4.05 11.80 2.73
N GLU A 32 3.63 12.89 2.09
CA GLU A 32 4.52 13.98 1.70
C GLU A 32 5.29 14.53 2.92
N GLY A 33 6.57 14.88 2.74
CA GLY A 33 7.42 15.33 3.84
C GLY A 33 7.92 14.24 4.78
N ALA A 34 7.54 12.97 4.59
CA ALA A 34 7.98 11.89 5.48
C ALA A 34 9.49 11.61 5.39
N HIS A 35 10.02 11.04 6.47
CA HIS A 35 11.39 10.53 6.53
C HIS A 35 11.49 9.13 5.92
N ILE A 36 12.26 8.98 4.85
CA ILE A 36 12.52 7.71 4.18
C ILE A 36 13.95 7.27 4.46
N ASN A 37 14.09 6.04 4.98
CA ASN A 37 15.39 5.38 5.10
C ASN A 37 15.48 4.29 4.01
N SER A 38 16.48 4.36 3.15
CA SER A 38 16.71 3.33 2.12
C SER A 38 18.17 2.91 2.03
N ASP A 39 18.45 1.91 1.19
CA ASP A 39 19.81 1.65 0.72
C ASP A 39 20.26 2.76 -0.25
N CYS A 40 21.51 2.69 -0.71
CA CYS A 40 22.08 3.64 -1.68
C CYS A 40 21.68 3.34 -3.14
N TRP A 41 20.50 2.77 -3.41
CA TRP A 41 20.07 2.49 -4.78
C TRP A 41 19.77 3.76 -5.57
N ALA A 42 20.31 3.87 -6.79
CA ALA A 42 20.28 5.10 -7.58
C ALA A 42 18.87 5.62 -7.91
N ALA A 43 17.86 4.74 -7.95
CA ALA A 43 16.47 5.16 -8.19
C ALA A 43 15.90 6.06 -7.07
N TYR A 44 16.50 6.04 -5.87
CA TYR A 44 16.06 6.84 -4.72
C TYR A 44 16.75 8.20 -4.62
N ASN A 45 17.77 8.49 -5.44
CA ASN A 45 18.54 9.73 -5.37
C ASN A 45 17.71 11.01 -5.58
N THR A 46 16.49 10.88 -6.11
CA THR A 46 15.61 12.03 -6.34
C THR A 46 14.62 12.29 -5.21
N LEU A 47 14.55 11.43 -4.18
CA LEU A 47 13.51 11.54 -3.15
C LEU A 47 13.53 12.90 -2.43
N GLU A 48 14.71 13.46 -2.17
CA GLU A 48 14.82 14.81 -1.58
C GLU A 48 14.20 15.90 -2.48
N LYS A 49 14.33 15.77 -3.79
CA LYS A 49 13.75 16.71 -4.77
C LYS A 49 12.22 16.57 -4.87
N GLU A 50 11.69 15.43 -4.47
CA GLU A 50 10.26 15.12 -4.48
C GLU A 50 9.60 15.44 -3.13
N GLY A 51 10.30 16.14 -2.23
CA GLY A 51 9.76 16.63 -0.96
C GLY A 51 9.90 15.66 0.23
N PHE A 52 10.67 14.57 0.10
CA PHE A 52 10.93 13.66 1.21
C PHE A 52 12.22 13.97 1.95
N VAL A 53 12.30 13.65 3.24
CA VAL A 53 13.57 13.65 3.96
C VAL A 53 14.23 12.29 3.76
N HIS A 54 15.28 12.22 2.96
CA HIS A 54 15.91 10.96 2.58
C HIS A 54 17.19 10.70 3.36
N LYS A 55 17.27 9.53 4.02
CA LYS A 55 18.50 9.02 4.62
C LYS A 55 18.88 7.70 3.98
N THR A 56 20.17 7.48 3.82
CA THR A 56 20.69 6.26 3.20
C THR A 56 21.61 5.49 4.15
N VAL A 57 21.67 4.18 3.98
CA VAL A 57 22.64 3.31 4.63
C VAL A 57 23.42 2.54 3.56
N ASN A 58 24.74 2.55 3.66
CA ASN A 58 25.60 1.83 2.73
C ASN A 58 26.01 0.47 3.30
N HIS A 59 25.27 -0.57 2.94
CA HIS A 59 25.51 -1.94 3.41
C HIS A 59 26.85 -2.55 3.01
N SER A 60 27.56 -1.98 2.05
CA SER A 60 28.93 -2.41 1.72
C SER A 60 29.97 -1.85 2.71
N LYS A 61 29.59 -0.87 3.54
CA LYS A 61 30.47 -0.21 4.52
C LYS A 61 30.02 -0.42 5.96
N GLU A 62 28.71 -0.42 6.19
CA GLU A 62 28.13 -0.38 7.54
C GLU A 62 26.76 -1.08 7.58
N PHE A 63 26.46 -1.75 8.70
CA PHE A 63 25.15 -2.36 8.94
C PHE A 63 24.09 -1.35 9.42
N LYS A 64 24.55 -0.21 9.94
CA LYS A 64 23.73 0.87 10.49
C LYS A 64 24.58 2.13 10.37
N ALA A 65 24.01 3.19 9.80
CA ALA A 65 24.69 4.47 9.71
C ALA A 65 24.96 5.04 11.09
N GLN A 66 25.95 5.92 11.20
CA GLN A 66 26.36 6.54 12.46
C GLN A 66 25.21 7.30 13.15
N ASP A 67 24.28 7.85 12.37
CA ASP A 67 23.08 8.57 12.86
C ASP A 67 21.92 7.64 13.27
N GLY A 68 22.13 6.33 13.16
CA GLY A 68 21.19 5.29 13.51
C GLY A 68 20.29 4.80 12.37
N THR A 69 20.47 5.32 11.14
CA THR A 69 19.73 4.87 9.97
C THR A 69 20.03 3.41 9.63
N CYS A 70 18.99 2.60 9.44
CA CYS A 70 19.11 1.20 9.00
C CYS A 70 17.84 0.75 8.26
N THR A 71 17.97 -0.31 7.45
CA THR A 71 16.89 -0.96 6.71
C THR A 71 16.64 -2.40 7.17
N ASN A 72 17.20 -2.79 8.31
CA ASN A 72 17.19 -4.18 8.81
C ASN A 72 15.77 -4.72 9.01
N GLU A 73 14.83 -3.86 9.41
CA GLU A 73 13.43 -4.25 9.62
C GLU A 73 12.79 -4.74 8.31
N ILE A 74 12.89 -3.96 7.22
CA ILE A 74 12.31 -4.36 5.93
C ILE A 74 13.03 -5.57 5.34
N GLU A 75 14.34 -5.71 5.56
CA GLU A 75 15.12 -6.88 5.14
C GLU A 75 14.69 -8.15 5.87
N GLY A 76 14.47 -8.07 7.18
CA GLY A 76 13.95 -9.17 7.98
C GLY A 76 12.54 -9.57 7.54
N ILE A 77 11.65 -8.61 7.35
CA ILE A 77 10.29 -8.86 6.86
C ILE A 77 10.32 -9.51 5.46
N TRP A 78 11.17 -9.02 4.57
CA TRP A 78 11.34 -9.62 3.24
C TRP A 78 11.90 -11.05 3.32
N GLY A 79 12.81 -11.32 4.26
CA GLY A 79 13.28 -12.67 4.58
C GLY A 79 12.13 -13.61 4.93
N LEU A 80 11.25 -13.19 5.85
CA LEU A 80 10.07 -13.96 6.27
C LEU A 80 9.09 -14.19 5.11
N ALA A 81 8.83 -13.17 4.29
CA ALA A 81 7.95 -13.29 3.12
C ALA A 81 8.50 -14.32 2.11
N LYS A 82 9.82 -14.29 1.84
CA LYS A 82 10.48 -15.28 0.98
C LYS A 82 10.38 -16.69 1.54
N LEU A 83 10.55 -16.88 2.85
CA LEU A 83 10.40 -18.18 3.49
C LEU A 83 8.97 -18.72 3.35
N LYS A 84 7.96 -17.86 3.54
CA LYS A 84 6.55 -18.21 3.31
C LYS A 84 6.32 -18.69 1.88
N ILE A 85 6.81 -17.98 0.87
CA ILE A 85 6.69 -18.39 -0.54
C ILE A 85 7.42 -19.72 -0.79
N LYS A 86 8.66 -19.87 -0.31
CA LYS A 86 9.44 -21.11 -0.45
C LYS A 86 8.76 -22.31 0.18
N SER A 87 8.09 -22.13 1.33
CA SER A 87 7.37 -23.21 2.01
C SER A 87 6.23 -23.83 1.19
N MET A 88 5.73 -23.10 0.18
CA MET A 88 4.66 -23.58 -0.72
C MET A 88 5.17 -24.51 -1.83
N LYS A 89 6.49 -24.73 -1.95
CA LYS A 89 7.11 -25.69 -2.90
C LYS A 89 6.74 -25.48 -4.38
N GLY A 90 6.53 -24.23 -4.79
CA GLY A 90 6.21 -23.86 -6.16
C GLY A 90 4.93 -23.04 -6.23
N VAL A 91 5.04 -21.83 -6.79
CA VAL A 91 3.94 -20.88 -6.89
C VAL A 91 3.97 -20.27 -8.28
N ARG A 92 2.81 -20.20 -8.92
CA ARG A 92 2.64 -19.46 -10.18
C ARG A 92 2.90 -17.97 -9.96
N HIS A 93 3.62 -17.31 -10.87
CA HIS A 93 4.06 -15.92 -10.70
C HIS A 93 2.89 -14.96 -10.42
N GLU A 94 1.76 -15.18 -11.07
CA GLU A 94 0.54 -14.36 -10.96
C GLU A 94 -0.05 -14.37 -9.55
N ARG A 95 0.20 -15.43 -8.77
CA ARG A 95 -0.28 -15.56 -7.39
C ARG A 95 0.64 -14.95 -6.35
N ILE A 96 1.86 -14.56 -6.73
CA ILE A 96 2.84 -14.03 -5.77
C ILE A 96 2.30 -12.73 -5.14
N GLY A 97 1.61 -11.88 -5.91
CA GLY A 97 1.00 -10.64 -5.41
C GLY A 97 -0.01 -10.91 -4.30
N ASP A 98 -0.93 -11.85 -4.51
CA ASP A 98 -1.94 -12.24 -3.51
C ASP A 98 -1.31 -12.79 -2.24
N ILE A 99 -0.25 -13.61 -2.38
CA ILE A 99 0.47 -14.18 -1.24
C ILE A 99 1.19 -13.09 -0.45
N LEU A 100 1.78 -12.09 -1.13
CA LEU A 100 2.40 -10.96 -0.46
C LEU A 100 1.37 -10.09 0.26
N ASN A 101 0.19 -9.88 -0.33
CA ASN A 101 -0.92 -9.15 0.30
C ASN A 101 -1.41 -9.87 1.56
N GLU A 102 -1.63 -11.19 1.46
CA GLU A 102 -2.02 -12.02 2.61
C GLU A 102 -0.96 -12.00 3.71
N PHE A 103 0.32 -12.10 3.33
CA PHE A 103 1.45 -12.00 4.25
C PHE A 103 1.47 -10.64 4.96
N CYS A 104 1.30 -9.53 4.22
CA CYS A 104 1.27 -8.19 4.81
C CYS A 104 0.09 -8.04 5.79
N TYR A 105 -1.08 -8.57 5.44
CA TYR A 105 -2.25 -8.57 6.31
C TYR A 105 -1.99 -9.34 7.61
N ARG A 106 -1.45 -10.56 7.51
CA ARG A 106 -1.07 -11.36 8.69
C ARG A 106 0.05 -10.73 9.49
N TYR A 107 1.04 -10.11 8.86
CA TYR A 107 2.11 -9.41 9.58
C TYR A 107 1.54 -8.28 10.44
N ARG A 108 0.56 -7.54 9.89
CA ARG A 108 -0.09 -6.41 10.58
C ARG A 108 -0.98 -6.85 11.74
N TYR A 109 -1.80 -7.88 11.55
CA TYR A 109 -2.87 -8.25 12.50
C TYR A 109 -2.64 -9.58 13.23
N GLY A 110 -1.65 -10.37 12.82
CA GLY A 110 -1.46 -11.76 13.27
C GLY A 110 -0.87 -11.97 14.65
N PHE A 111 -0.43 -10.90 15.29
CA PHE A 111 0.16 -10.93 16.63
C PHE A 111 -0.80 -10.45 17.71
N SER A 112 -2.03 -10.03 17.36
CA SER A 112 -3.07 -9.84 18.37
C SER A 112 -3.56 -11.22 18.83
N ASN A 113 -3.87 -11.40 20.13
CA ASN A 113 -4.36 -12.65 20.72
C ASN A 113 -5.67 -13.22 20.12
N GLY A 114 -6.17 -12.65 19.02
CA GLY A 114 -7.38 -13.07 18.32
C GLY A 114 -7.08 -13.79 17.01
N ASP A 115 -8.06 -14.55 16.54
CA ASP A 115 -8.02 -15.20 15.23
C ASP A 115 -8.00 -14.16 14.09
N VAL A 116 -6.91 -14.16 13.32
CA VAL A 116 -6.71 -13.28 12.15
C VAL A 116 -7.82 -13.46 11.12
N PHE A 117 -8.32 -14.67 10.96
CA PHE A 117 -9.40 -14.96 10.04
C PHE A 117 -10.69 -14.26 10.49
N HIS A 118 -11.03 -14.34 11.78
CA HIS A 118 -12.16 -13.60 12.33
C HIS A 118 -12.00 -12.07 12.16
N LYS A 119 -10.79 -11.52 12.35
CA LYS A 119 -10.52 -10.10 12.07
C LYS A 119 -10.74 -9.75 10.60
N PHE A 120 -10.30 -10.62 9.69
CA PHE A 120 -10.49 -10.47 8.24
C PHE A 120 -11.98 -10.45 7.85
N LEU A 121 -12.78 -11.35 8.42
CA LEU A 121 -14.23 -11.36 8.20
C LEU A 121 -14.89 -10.05 8.66
N LYS A 122 -14.46 -9.51 9.81
CA LYS A 122 -14.94 -8.19 10.29
C LYS A 122 -14.56 -7.06 9.33
N ASP A 123 -13.33 -7.06 8.83
CA ASP A 123 -12.88 -6.03 7.89
C ASP A 123 -13.64 -6.09 6.56
N ILE A 124 -13.95 -7.29 6.06
CA ILE A 124 -14.84 -7.48 4.89
C ILE A 124 -16.24 -6.93 5.17
N ALA A 125 -16.82 -7.23 6.34
CA ALA A 125 -18.14 -6.75 6.69
C ALA A 125 -18.18 -5.20 6.71
N ILE A 126 -17.20 -4.57 7.34
CA ILE A 126 -17.06 -3.10 7.38
C ILE A 126 -16.91 -2.53 5.97
N PHE A 127 -16.08 -3.16 5.13
CA PHE A 127 -15.88 -2.73 3.74
C PHE A 127 -17.20 -2.80 2.95
N ASN A 128 -17.95 -3.89 3.08
CA ASN A 128 -19.23 -4.07 2.40
C ASN A 128 -20.26 -3.01 2.81
N GLU A 129 -20.31 -2.61 4.08
CA GLU A 129 -21.20 -1.53 4.52
C GLU A 129 -20.81 -0.19 3.89
N LYS A 130 -19.53 0.13 3.81
CA LYS A 130 -19.06 1.35 3.12
C LYS A 130 -19.46 1.38 1.65
N ILE A 131 -19.31 0.25 0.94
CA ILE A 131 -19.73 0.14 -0.46
C ILE A 131 -21.24 0.35 -0.60
N LYS A 132 -22.06 -0.21 0.29
CA LYS A 132 -23.51 0.02 0.28
C LYS A 132 -23.85 1.50 0.48
N ASP A 133 -23.15 2.17 1.39
CA ASP A 133 -23.35 3.61 1.66
C ASP A 133 -22.95 4.47 0.45
N GLU A 134 -21.83 4.19 -0.20
CA GLU A 134 -21.41 4.86 -1.44
C GLU A 134 -22.42 4.64 -2.56
N LEU A 135 -22.88 3.41 -2.79
CA LEU A 135 -23.89 3.11 -3.80
C LEU A 135 -25.21 3.82 -3.52
N LYS A 136 -25.61 3.94 -2.25
CA LYS A 136 -26.79 4.69 -1.82
C LYS A 136 -26.63 6.18 -2.11
N TRP A 137 -25.46 6.74 -1.86
CA TRP A 137 -25.13 8.13 -2.18
C TRP A 137 -25.20 8.39 -3.69
N ILE A 138 -24.60 7.52 -4.51
CA ILE A 138 -24.62 7.63 -5.99
C ILE A 138 -26.06 7.61 -6.50
N LYS A 139 -26.87 6.65 -6.04
CA LYS A 139 -28.30 6.56 -6.43
C LYS A 139 -29.08 7.82 -6.08
N LYS A 140 -28.88 8.36 -4.88
CA LYS A 140 -29.53 9.61 -4.43
C LYS A 140 -29.12 10.81 -5.29
N ARG A 141 -27.84 10.90 -5.67
CA ARG A 141 -27.32 11.97 -6.52
C ARG A 141 -27.85 11.88 -7.95
N HIS A 142 -27.92 10.69 -8.53
CA HIS A 142 -28.56 10.47 -9.83
C HIS A 142 -30.05 10.79 -9.82
N CYS A 143 -30.78 10.48 -8.74
CA CYS A 143 -32.20 10.84 -8.60
C CYS A 143 -32.39 12.37 -8.60
N LYS A 144 -31.56 13.11 -7.85
CA LYS A 144 -31.59 14.58 -7.82
C LYS A 144 -31.20 15.24 -9.15
N LEU A 145 -30.30 14.61 -9.91
CA LEU A 145 -29.95 15.08 -11.27
C LEU A 145 -31.09 14.84 -12.26
N LYS A 146 -31.85 13.75 -12.11
CA LYS A 146 -33.07 13.52 -12.90
C LYS A 146 -34.16 14.54 -12.58
N GLU A 147 -34.40 14.86 -11.30
CA GLU A 147 -35.37 15.90 -10.91
C GLU A 147 -35.00 17.28 -11.48
N LYS A 148 -33.71 17.67 -11.47
CA LYS A 148 -33.27 18.95 -12.03
C LYS A 148 -33.38 19.07 -13.56
N VAL A 149 -33.36 17.95 -14.29
CA VAL A 149 -33.48 17.96 -15.77
C VAL A 149 -34.95 17.98 -16.22
N ILE A 150 -35.89 17.62 -15.34
CA ILE A 150 -37.33 17.62 -15.67
C ILE A 150 -37.93 19.04 -15.61
N ASP A 151 -37.27 20.00 -14.95
CA ASP A 151 -37.76 21.39 -14.84
C ASP A 151 -37.31 22.34 -15.98
N GLU A 152 -36.47 21.88 -16.94
CA GLU A 152 -35.94 22.72 -18.03
C GLU A 152 -36.43 22.36 -19.45
N PHE A 153 -37.31 21.36 -19.62
CA PHE A 153 -37.87 21.04 -20.94
C PHE A 153 -39.24 21.69 -21.17
N CYS A 154 -39.21 22.96 -21.61
CA CYS A 154 -40.33 23.60 -22.28
C CYS A 154 -40.48 22.97 -23.68
N PHE A 155 -41.58 22.24 -23.90
CA PHE A 155 -41.99 21.76 -25.23
C PHE A 155 -42.28 22.96 -26.13
N VAL A 156 -41.56 23.07 -27.25
CA VAL A 156 -41.99 23.84 -28.42
C VAL A 156 -42.15 22.83 -29.56
N GLU A 157 -43.40 22.44 -29.82
CA GLU A 157 -43.85 21.91 -31.10
C GLU A 157 -44.92 22.86 -31.63
N ILE A 158 -44.54 23.59 -32.70
CA ILE A 158 -45.30 24.52 -33.57
C ILE A 158 -46.09 25.64 -32.87
#